data_AF-A0A7L0SF43-F1
#
_entry.id   AF-A0A7L0SF43-F1
#
_cell.length_a   1.000
_cell.length_b   1.000
_cell.length_c   1.000
_cell.angle_alpha   90.00
_cell.angle_beta   90.00
_cell.angle_gamma   90.00
#
_symmetry.space_group_name_H-M   'P 1'
#
loop_
_entity.id
_entity.type
_entity.pdbx_description
1 polymer ?
#
loop_
_entity_poly.entity_id
_entity_poly.type
_entity_poly.pdbx_seq_one_letter_code
_entity_poly.pdbx_strand_id
1 'polypeptide(L)'
;GVVLVLSGFQNPLRSQLRAAAVGLGASYRPDWTPDSTHLICAFPRTPKAARARALGGLLVGPAWIWDCQRLQRRLPCGPYLLDGSASSGSEGEGPDEAPPPPSP
;
A
#
# COMPACT_ATOMS: atom_id res chain seq x y z
N GLY A 1 9.34 -1.69 12.28
CA GLY A 1 9.59 -0.44 11.51
C GLY A 1 9.05 -0.58 10.10
N VAL A 2 9.00 0.51 9.32
CA VAL A 2 8.63 0.45 7.89
C VAL A 2 9.90 0.34 7.06
N VAL A 3 9.98 -0.67 6.19
CA VAL A 3 11.04 -0.83 5.21
C VAL A 3 10.40 -0.84 3.84
N LEU A 4 10.70 0.17 3.04
CA LEU A 4 10.02 0.41 1.77
C LEU A 4 10.92 0.25 0.56
N VAL A 5 10.31 -0.18 -0.52
CA VAL A 5 10.90 -0.27 -1.85
C VAL A 5 10.06 0.59 -2.80
N LEU A 6 10.71 1.27 -3.74
CA LEU A 6 10.04 2.11 -4.75
C LEU A 6 10.09 1.43 -6.13
N SER A 7 8.95 1.28 -6.79
CA SER A 7 8.82 0.70 -8.14
C SER A 7 7.99 1.58 -9.08
N GLY A 8 8.47 1.81 -10.31
CA GLY A 8 7.73 2.57 -11.33
C GLY A 8 7.80 4.10 -11.22
N PHE A 9 8.79 4.64 -10.49
CA PHE A 9 9.01 6.09 -10.36
C PHE A 9 10.33 6.52 -10.98
N GLN A 10 10.30 7.64 -11.71
CA GLN A 10 11.46 8.32 -12.26
C GLN A 10 11.88 9.50 -11.38
N ASN A 11 13.10 9.99 -11.54
CA ASN A 11 13.55 11.23 -10.91
C ASN A 11 12.87 12.44 -11.57
N PRO A 12 12.54 13.51 -10.82
CA PRO A 12 12.83 13.75 -9.40
C PRO A 12 11.85 13.09 -8.41
N LEU A 13 10.69 12.63 -8.86
CA LEU A 13 9.63 12.08 -8.01
C LEU A 13 10.11 10.91 -7.12
N ARG A 14 10.92 10.00 -7.67
CA ARG A 14 11.51 8.89 -6.91
C ARG A 14 12.33 9.37 -5.71
N SER A 15 13.15 10.39 -5.91
CA SER A 15 13.97 10.99 -4.85
C SER A 15 13.11 11.68 -3.79
N GLN A 16 12.05 12.37 -4.20
CA GLN A 16 11.12 13.03 -3.27
C GLN A 16 10.36 12.02 -2.41
N LEU A 17 9.83 10.93 -3.01
CA LEU A 17 9.17 9.86 -2.27
C LEU A 17 10.11 9.20 -1.26
N ARG A 18 11.36 8.93 -1.67
CA ARG A 18 12.38 8.39 -0.78
C ARG A 18 12.65 9.34 0.39
N ALA A 19 12.88 10.62 0.11
CA ALA A 19 13.19 11.62 1.12
C ALA A 19 12.04 11.78 2.12
N ALA A 20 10.79 11.87 1.63
CA ALA A 20 9.61 11.97 2.47
C ALA A 20 9.46 10.78 3.41
N ALA A 21 9.61 9.56 2.89
CA ALA A 21 9.45 8.37 3.71
C ALA A 21 10.60 8.16 4.71
N VAL A 22 11.84 8.47 4.32
CA VAL A 22 12.99 8.46 5.26
C VAL A 22 12.82 9.52 6.34
N GLY A 23 12.31 10.71 6.00
CA GLY A 23 11.99 11.76 6.97
C GLY A 23 10.93 11.36 7.99
N LEU A 24 10.07 10.39 7.66
CA LEU A 24 9.08 9.78 8.57
C LEU A 24 9.64 8.60 9.38
N GLY A 25 10.94 8.30 9.28
CA GLY A 25 11.60 7.21 10.00
C GLY A 25 11.50 5.85 9.31
N ALA A 26 11.12 5.80 8.03
CA ALA A 26 11.17 4.55 7.27
C ALA A 26 12.57 4.28 6.71
N SER A 27 12.90 3.00 6.53
CA SER A 27 14.12 2.57 5.83
C SER A 27 13.83 2.32 4.36
N TYR A 28 14.74 2.74 3.48
CA TYR A 28 14.62 2.53 2.04
C TYR A 28 15.54 1.41 1.56
N ARG A 29 15.02 0.53 0.69
CA ARG A 29 15.79 -0.47 -0.05
C ARG A 29 15.63 -0.25 -1.56
N PRO A 30 16.72 -0.36 -2.35
CA PRO A 30 16.65 -0.24 -3.81
C PRO A 30 15.83 -1.38 -4.43
N ASP A 31 15.93 -2.57 -3.84
CA ASP A 31 15.29 -3.81 -4.25
C ASP A 31 14.58 -4.51 -3.10
N TRP A 32 13.71 -5.46 -3.45
CA TRP A 32 12.96 -6.23 -2.47
C TRP A 32 13.86 -7.22 -1.75
N THR A 33 13.91 -7.08 -0.43
CA THR A 33 14.70 -7.88 0.50
C THR A 33 13.81 -8.52 1.56
N PRO A 34 14.25 -9.55 2.30
CA PRO A 34 13.43 -10.22 3.32
C PRO A 34 12.94 -9.31 4.45
N ASP A 35 13.62 -8.19 4.71
CA ASP A 35 13.20 -7.16 5.69
C ASP A 35 12.23 -6.13 5.11
N SER A 36 11.94 -6.17 3.80
CA SER A 36 11.00 -5.27 3.14
C SER A 36 9.57 -5.55 3.57
N THR A 37 8.83 -4.49 3.92
CA THR A 37 7.43 -4.61 4.38
C THR A 37 6.44 -3.93 3.45
N HIS A 38 6.86 -2.87 2.74
CA HIS A 38 6.00 -2.08 1.85
C HIS A 38 6.64 -1.91 0.48
N LEU A 39 5.90 -2.18 -0.57
CA LEU A 39 6.26 -1.78 -1.93
C LEU A 39 5.40 -0.59 -2.30
N ILE A 40 6.03 0.57 -2.46
CA ILE A 40 5.37 1.73 -3.05
C ILE A 40 5.48 1.60 -4.55
N CYS A 41 4.34 1.57 -5.23
CA CYS A 41 4.31 1.39 -6.67
C CYS A 41 3.41 2.40 -7.36
N ALA A 42 3.83 2.83 -8.57
CA ALA A 42 2.97 3.64 -9.42
C ALA A 42 1.84 2.80 -10.06
N PHE A 43 2.07 1.51 -10.29
CA PHE A 43 1.13 0.62 -10.98
C PHE A 43 1.16 -0.79 -10.38
N PRO A 44 0.01 -1.44 -10.15
CA PRO A 44 -0.04 -2.77 -9.51
C PRO A 44 0.56 -3.90 -10.37
N ARG A 45 0.62 -3.73 -11.70
CA ARG A 45 1.09 -4.73 -12.65
C ARG A 45 2.57 -4.57 -12.98
N THR A 46 3.44 -4.74 -11.99
CA THR A 46 4.90 -4.81 -12.22
C THR A 46 5.48 -6.14 -11.72
N PRO A 47 6.59 -6.64 -12.29
CA PRO A 47 7.24 -7.86 -11.78
C PRO A 47 7.65 -7.73 -10.31
N LYS A 48 8.03 -6.53 -9.87
CA LYS A 48 8.37 -6.23 -8.47
C LYS A 48 7.14 -6.31 -7.56
N ALA A 49 5.99 -5.86 -8.04
CA ALA A 49 4.71 -5.98 -7.34
C ALA A 49 4.28 -7.44 -7.15
N ALA A 50 4.37 -8.26 -8.20
CA ALA A 50 4.08 -9.69 -8.10
C ALA A 50 4.97 -10.39 -7.06
N ARG A 51 6.28 -10.10 -7.07
CA ARG A 51 7.24 -10.66 -6.10
C ARG A 51 6.96 -10.19 -4.67
N ALA A 52 6.72 -8.90 -4.46
CA ALA A 52 6.41 -8.37 -3.13
C ALA A 52 5.15 -9.04 -2.56
N ARG A 53 4.10 -9.18 -3.37
CA ARG A 53 2.86 -9.86 -2.98
C ARG A 53 3.10 -11.31 -2.58
N ALA A 54 3.83 -12.07 -3.40
CA ALA A 54 4.11 -13.49 -3.13
C ALA A 54 4.86 -13.70 -1.80
N LEU A 55 5.56 -12.66 -1.32
CA LEU A 55 6.30 -12.65 -0.06
C LEU A 55 5.54 -11.97 1.09
N GLY A 56 4.25 -11.68 0.93
CA GLY A 56 3.42 -11.06 1.96
C GLY A 56 3.61 -9.55 2.13
N GLY A 57 4.26 -8.89 1.16
CA GLY A 57 4.47 -7.45 1.16
C GLY A 57 3.20 -6.66 0.88
N LEU A 58 3.08 -5.48 1.49
CA LEU A 58 1.99 -4.55 1.24
C LEU A 58 2.26 -3.70 0.00
N LEU A 59 1.34 -3.70 -0.97
CA LEU A 59 1.45 -2.88 -2.17
C LEU A 59 0.66 -1.61 -2.00
N VAL A 60 1.37 -0.48 -1.89
CA VAL A 60 0.78 0.80 -1.52
C VAL A 60 1.04 1.85 -2.60
N GLY A 61 0.07 2.72 -2.85
CA GLY A 61 0.24 3.87 -3.72
C GLY A 61 1.12 4.96 -3.10
N PRO A 62 1.70 5.86 -3.92
CA PRO A 62 2.53 6.97 -3.43
C PRO A 62 1.79 7.96 -2.54
N ALA A 63 0.45 8.08 -2.70
CA ALA A 63 -0.40 8.94 -1.87
C ALA A 63 -0.27 8.66 -0.37
N TRP A 64 0.00 7.40 0.03
CA TRP A 64 0.20 7.06 1.43
C TRP A 64 1.40 7.78 2.05
N ILE A 65 2.53 7.85 1.34
CA ILE A 65 3.71 8.58 1.82
C ILE A 65 3.38 10.06 1.97
N TRP A 66 2.73 10.64 0.95
CA TRP A 66 2.39 12.07 0.96
C TRP A 66 1.45 12.43 2.09
N ASP A 67 0.44 11.61 2.35
CA ASP A 67 -0.51 11.86 3.42
C ASP A 67 0.13 11.62 4.79
N CYS A 68 0.98 10.60 4.94
CA CYS A 68 1.77 10.42 6.16
C CYS A 68 2.70 11.61 6.42
N GLN A 69 3.32 12.16 5.36
CA GLN A 69 4.19 13.33 5.45
C GLN A 69 3.38 14.57 5.81
N ARG A 70 2.23 14.80 5.17
CA ARG A 70 1.36 15.95 5.48
C ARG A 70 0.87 15.92 6.92
N LEU A 71 0.51 14.75 7.43
CA LEU A 71 -0.02 14.58 8.79
C LEU A 71 1.07 14.27 9.83
N GLN A 72 2.35 14.20 9.41
CA GLN A 72 3.51 13.87 10.25
C GLN A 72 3.28 12.64 11.14
N ARG A 73 2.56 11.64 10.62
CA ARG A 73 2.25 10.40 11.34
C ARG A 73 2.06 9.23 10.39
N ARG A 74 2.23 8.02 10.89
CA ARG A 74 1.94 6.81 10.12
C ARG A 74 0.42 6.60 10.00
N LEU A 75 -0.08 6.60 8.76
CA LEU A 75 -1.47 6.28 8.45
C LEU A 75 -1.65 4.78 8.17
N PRO A 76 -2.87 4.25 8.34
CA PRO A 76 -3.18 2.89 7.90
C PRO A 76 -3.00 2.76 6.37
N CYS A 77 -2.45 1.61 5.94
CA CYS A 77 -2.19 1.36 4.52
C CYS A 77 -3.42 0.93 3.74
N GLY A 78 -4.45 0.38 4.41
CA GLY A 78 -5.69 -0.16 3.81
C GLY A 78 -6.29 0.68 2.68
N PRO A 79 -6.60 1.97 2.89
CA PRO A 79 -7.19 2.82 1.84
C PRO A 79 -6.24 3.17 0.68
N TYR A 80 -4.96 2.82 0.79
CA TYR A 80 -3.93 3.10 -0.20
C TYR A 80 -3.41 1.84 -0.90
N LEU A 81 -3.99 0.67 -0.60
CA LEU A 81 -3.59 -0.58 -1.23
C LEU A 81 -3.99 -0.59 -2.70
N LEU A 82 -3.06 -0.96 -3.57
CA LEU A 82 -3.27 -0.89 -5.03
C LEU A 82 -4.11 -2.03 -5.58
N ASP A 83 -4.42 -3.04 -4.76
CA ASP A 83 -4.81 -4.34 -5.26
C ASP A 83 -5.52 -5.22 -4.21
N GLY A 84 -6.05 -4.61 -3.16
CA GLY A 84 -6.75 -5.32 -2.10
C GLY A 84 -5.88 -6.28 -1.28
N SER A 85 -4.54 -6.11 -1.23
CA SER A 85 -3.64 -6.96 -0.43
C SER A 85 -3.93 -6.99 1.08
N ALA A 86 -4.99 -6.32 1.56
CA ALA A 86 -5.52 -6.44 2.91
C ALA A 86 -6.44 -7.66 3.10
N SER A 87 -6.89 -8.34 2.04
CA SER A 87 -7.74 -9.52 2.19
C SER A 87 -6.93 -10.77 2.48
N SER A 88 -6.54 -10.92 3.75
CA SER A 88 -6.56 -12.23 4.39
C SER A 88 -6.89 -12.03 5.88
N GLY A 89 -8.19 -12.01 6.15
CA GLY A 89 -8.78 -11.80 7.47
C GLY A 89 -10.30 -11.70 7.36
N SER A 90 -10.94 -12.85 7.05
CA SER A 90 -12.39 -13.10 7.07
C SER A 90 -13.28 -12.07 6.38
N GLU A 91 -13.67 -12.36 5.14
CA GLU A 91 -14.97 -11.93 4.61
C GLU A 91 -16.06 -12.66 5.40
N GLY A 92 -16.40 -12.14 6.58
CA GLY A 92 -17.70 -12.37 7.18
C GLY A 92 -18.69 -11.57 6.37
N GLU A 93 -19.34 -12.24 5.43
CA GLU A 93 -20.45 -11.76 4.63
C GLU A 93 -21.50 -11.08 5.53
N GLY A 94 -21.94 -9.89 5.14
CA GLY A 94 -23.13 -9.26 5.70
C GLY A 94 -23.64 -8.20 4.74
N PRO A 95 -24.88 -7.70 4.90
CA PRO A 95 -26.11 -8.32 5.38
C PRO A 95 -27.09 -8.61 4.22
N ASP A 96 -27.93 -9.64 4.30
CA ASP A 96 -29.04 -9.83 3.35
C ASP A 96 -30.17 -8.83 3.70
N GLU A 97 -30.02 -7.61 3.19
CA GLU A 97 -31.07 -6.61 3.20
C GLU A 97 -32.18 -7.06 2.23
N ALA A 98 -33.15 -7.79 2.78
CA ALA A 98 -34.35 -8.21 2.07
C ALA A 98 -35.10 -6.97 1.53
N PRO A 99 -35.50 -6.95 0.25
CA PRO A 99 -36.24 -5.82 -0.32
C PRO A 99 -37.63 -5.69 0.32
N PRO A 100 -38.19 -4.46 0.40
CA PRO A 100 -39.50 -4.22 1.02
C PRO A 100 -40.65 -4.94 0.28
N PRO A 101 -41.76 -5.21 1.00
CA PRO A 101 -42.80 -6.15 0.55
C PRO A 101 -43.69 -5.57 -0.57
N PRO A 102 -44.22 -6.40 -1.48
CA PRO A 102 -45.33 -6.00 -2.32
C PRO A 102 -46.68 -6.17 -1.58
N SER A 103 -47.45 -5.07 -1.48
CA SER A 103 -48.93 -5.09 -1.33
C SER A 103 -49.54 -5.14 -2.74
N PRO A 104 -50.72 -5.75 -3.01
CA PRO A 104 -51.95 -5.75 -2.22
C PRO A 104 -52.57 -7.11 -1.90
#